data_AF-A0A6V7KBQ6-F1
#
_entry.id   AF-A0A6V7KBQ6-F1
#
_cell.length_a   1.000
_cell.length_b   1.000
_cell.length_c   1.000
_cell.angle_alpha   90.00
_cell.angle_beta   90.00
_cell.angle_gamma   90.00
#
_symmetry.space_group_name_H-M   'P 1'
#
loop_
_entity.id
_entity.type
_entity.pdbx_description
1 polymer ?
#
loop_
_entity_poly.entity_id
_entity_poly.type
_entity_poly.pdbx_seq_one_letter_code
_entity_poly.pdbx_strand_id
1 'polypeptide(L)'
;EENDRKRLMRCSVTAEDGTLRPVYSRTEDDDIWCHICNIALFGAHKLHSHNSSSRHKIKLDEWPYPVSLWSKRDSLKPISQSQVTITGSLAPGEPVPPGMEDQMTRTTTIQTSLDRHQSSPLVGLEYLLELVDNESCEPSYTCVLCDKRGDPRTVMAHITSYNHRVTYLNRHFPTISRAITELPRTQNYKRGANEISVLVAKKIEEKFGRLQPQLMDKAQFEKNKMQFIKNIFQDFHF
;
A
#
# COMPACT_ATOMS: atom_id res chain seq x y z
N GLU A 1 28.16 5.29 -15.13
CA GLU A 1 27.46 5.13 -13.84
C GLU A 1 27.24 6.45 -13.09
N GLU A 2 28.26 7.15 -12.56
CA GLU A 2 28.06 8.42 -11.82
C GLU A 2 27.37 9.52 -12.66
N ASN A 3 27.72 9.63 -13.95
CA ASN A 3 27.11 10.60 -14.86
C ASN A 3 25.65 10.23 -15.19
N ASP A 4 25.39 8.94 -15.40
CA ASP A 4 24.03 8.42 -15.67
C ASP A 4 23.12 8.61 -14.46
N ARG A 5 23.65 8.45 -13.24
CA ARG A 5 22.95 8.75 -11.99
C ARG A 5 22.57 10.22 -11.89
N LYS A 6 23.52 11.13 -12.17
CA LYS A 6 23.24 12.59 -12.21
C LYS A 6 22.18 12.93 -13.24
N ARG A 7 22.16 12.23 -14.38
CA ARG A 7 21.13 12.39 -15.40
C ARG A 7 19.75 11.93 -14.91
N LEU A 8 19.66 10.75 -14.30
CA LEU A 8 18.40 10.23 -13.74
C LEU A 8 17.85 11.14 -12.63
N MET A 9 18.70 11.67 -11.75
CA MET A 9 18.28 12.61 -10.70
C MET A 9 17.71 13.94 -11.24
N ARG A 10 17.92 14.25 -12.52
CA ARG A 10 17.35 15.44 -13.18
C ARG A 10 16.05 15.14 -13.93
N CYS A 11 15.58 13.88 -13.93
CA CYS A 11 14.31 13.53 -14.53
C CYS A 11 13.16 14.22 -13.79
N SER A 12 12.24 14.81 -14.55
CA SER A 12 11.08 15.54 -14.05
C SER A 12 9.86 15.24 -14.91
N VAL A 13 8.68 15.30 -14.30
CA VAL A 13 7.39 15.13 -14.96
C VAL A 13 6.45 16.29 -14.64
N THR A 14 5.49 16.54 -15.52
CA THR A 14 4.47 17.57 -15.32
C THR A 14 3.29 16.98 -14.55
N ALA A 15 3.05 17.45 -13.34
CA ALA A 15 1.92 16.98 -12.52
C ALA A 15 0.57 17.52 -13.03
N GLU A 16 -0.53 17.09 -12.40
CA GLU A 16 -1.91 17.47 -12.74
C GLU A 16 -2.18 19.00 -12.69
N ASP A 17 -1.40 19.75 -11.92
CA ASP A 17 -1.48 21.22 -11.83
C ASP A 17 -0.61 21.95 -12.87
N GLY A 18 -0.04 21.23 -13.83
CA GLY A 18 0.85 21.78 -14.86
C GLY A 18 2.26 22.12 -14.37
N THR A 19 2.57 21.92 -13.09
CA THR A 19 3.90 22.24 -12.54
C THR A 19 4.87 21.08 -12.75
N LEU A 20 6.07 21.40 -13.23
CA LEU A 20 7.16 20.45 -13.42
C LEU A 20 7.75 20.05 -12.07
N ARG A 21 7.77 18.75 -11.77
CA ARG A 21 8.26 18.19 -10.50
C ARG A 21 9.27 17.06 -10.72
N PRO A 22 10.24 16.89 -9.80
CA PRO A 22 11.29 15.88 -9.97
C PRO A 22 10.74 14.47 -9.76
N VAL A 23 11.13 13.52 -10.61
CA VAL A 23 10.80 12.09 -10.43
C VAL A 23 11.50 11.53 -9.19
N TYR A 24 12.72 12.02 -8.92
CA TYR A 24 13.57 11.56 -7.83
C TYR A 24 13.99 12.70 -6.90
N SER A 25 14.06 12.44 -5.60
CA SER A 25 14.61 13.37 -4.60
C SER A 25 15.58 12.66 -3.66
N ARG A 26 16.36 13.42 -2.90
CA ARG A 26 17.20 12.88 -1.82
C ARG A 26 16.46 13.01 -0.49
N THR A 27 16.49 11.96 0.31
CA THR A 27 16.03 12.00 1.71
C THR A 27 17.12 12.57 2.62
N GLU A 28 16.78 12.82 3.89
CA GLU A 28 17.75 13.27 4.92
C GLU A 28 18.89 12.27 5.12
N ASP A 29 18.62 10.99 4.90
CA ASP A 29 19.59 9.89 5.04
C ASP A 29 20.44 9.64 3.77
N ASP A 30 20.44 10.58 2.82
CA ASP A 30 21.08 10.53 1.48
C ASP A 30 20.58 9.39 0.56
N ASP A 31 19.45 8.78 0.88
CA ASP A 31 18.79 7.80 0.02
C ASP A 31 18.02 8.49 -1.12
N ILE A 32 17.81 7.76 -2.21
CA ILE A 32 17.06 8.27 -3.36
C ILE A 32 15.60 7.87 -3.22
N TRP A 33 14.69 8.84 -3.19
CA TRP A 33 13.25 8.61 -3.24
C TRP A 33 12.74 8.67 -4.67
N CYS A 34 11.90 7.72 -5.08
CA CYS A 34 11.14 7.82 -6.32
C CYS A 34 9.71 8.29 -5.99
N HIS A 35 9.32 9.49 -6.43
CA HIS A 35 8.00 10.05 -6.16
C HIS A 35 6.89 9.30 -6.92
N ILE A 36 7.18 8.86 -8.14
CA ILE A 36 6.21 8.15 -9.01
C ILE A 36 5.86 6.78 -8.44
N CYS A 37 6.85 6.06 -7.92
CA CYS A 37 6.63 4.77 -7.29
C CYS A 37 6.38 4.87 -5.78
N ASN A 38 6.65 6.04 -5.19
CA ASN A 38 6.59 6.35 -3.78
C ASN A 38 7.31 5.32 -2.90
N ILE A 39 8.58 5.07 -3.22
CA ILE A 39 9.49 4.15 -2.52
C ILE A 39 10.88 4.75 -2.35
N ALA A 40 11.58 4.34 -1.29
CA ALA A 40 13.01 4.60 -1.11
C ALA A 40 13.86 3.58 -1.89
N LEU A 41 14.91 4.07 -2.54
CA LEU A 41 15.89 3.30 -3.31
C LEU A 41 17.24 3.35 -2.59
N PHE A 42 17.64 2.22 -2.01
CA PHE A 42 18.89 2.13 -1.24
C PHE A 42 20.09 1.79 -2.13
N GLY A 43 21.04 2.71 -2.22
CA GLY A 43 22.30 2.51 -2.96
C GLY A 43 22.22 2.78 -4.47
N ALA A 44 23.37 3.15 -5.06
CA ALA A 44 23.46 3.68 -6.42
C ALA A 44 22.92 2.74 -7.52
N HIS A 45 23.21 1.44 -7.44
CA HIS A 45 22.76 0.44 -8.43
C HIS A 45 21.22 0.25 -8.43
N LYS A 46 20.54 0.55 -7.32
CA LYS A 46 19.09 0.39 -7.23
C LYS A 46 18.33 1.46 -8.01
N LEU A 47 18.88 2.66 -8.18
CA LEU A 47 18.26 3.69 -9.01
C LEU A 47 18.17 3.26 -10.48
N HIS A 48 19.28 2.79 -11.06
CA HIS A 48 19.31 2.33 -12.45
C HIS A 48 18.38 1.15 -12.68
N SER A 49 18.45 0.13 -11.81
CA SER A 49 17.60 -1.05 -11.90
C SER A 49 16.11 -0.74 -11.69
N HIS A 50 15.80 0.19 -10.79
CA HIS A 50 14.43 0.68 -10.60
C HIS A 50 13.92 1.42 -11.85
N ASN A 51 14.70 2.36 -12.36
CA ASN A 51 14.32 3.20 -13.51
C ASN A 51 14.11 2.36 -14.79
N SER A 52 14.88 1.28 -14.97
CA SER A 52 14.72 0.38 -16.11
C SER A 52 13.57 -0.62 -15.96
N SER A 53 13.02 -0.78 -14.75
CA SER A 53 11.95 -1.74 -14.47
C SER A 53 10.67 -1.42 -15.22
N SER A 54 9.98 -2.46 -15.70
CA SER A 54 8.67 -2.33 -16.37
C SER A 54 7.65 -1.63 -15.48
N ARG A 55 7.65 -1.94 -14.17
CA ARG A 55 6.77 -1.31 -13.18
C ARG A 55 6.95 0.20 -13.10
N HIS A 56 8.21 0.68 -13.08
CA HIS A 56 8.47 2.12 -13.08
C HIS A 56 8.00 2.77 -14.37
N LYS A 57 8.34 2.18 -15.53
CA LYS A 57 7.97 2.72 -16.85
C LYS A 57 6.46 2.83 -17.04
N ILE A 58 5.69 1.83 -16.62
CA ILE A 58 4.23 1.86 -16.69
C ILE A 58 3.69 3.02 -15.84
N LYS A 59 4.09 3.12 -14.56
CA LYS A 59 3.66 4.23 -13.69
C LYS A 59 4.14 5.60 -14.18
N LEU A 60 5.27 5.64 -14.85
CA LEU A 60 5.81 6.86 -15.46
C LEU A 60 5.03 7.24 -16.73
N ASP A 61 4.32 6.35 -17.39
CA ASP A 61 3.50 6.67 -18.57
C ASP A 61 2.04 7.00 -18.19
N GLU A 62 1.61 6.63 -16.98
CA GLU A 62 0.26 6.88 -16.44
C GLU A 62 0.08 8.34 -15.98
N TRP A 63 -0.14 9.26 -16.93
CA TRP A 63 -0.60 10.64 -16.66
C TRP A 63 -2.13 10.70 -16.50
N PRO A 64 -2.71 11.52 -15.59
CA PRO A 64 -2.10 12.60 -14.78
C PRO A 64 -1.48 12.18 -13.45
N TYR A 65 -0.35 12.80 -13.08
CA TYR A 65 0.30 12.57 -11.77
C TYR A 65 -0.27 13.48 -10.68
N PRO A 66 -0.74 12.91 -9.56
CA PRO A 66 -1.21 13.67 -8.41
C PRO A 66 -0.13 14.54 -7.76
N VAL A 67 -0.45 15.79 -7.41
CA VAL A 67 0.47 16.68 -6.68
C VAL A 67 0.88 16.08 -5.32
N SER A 68 0.02 15.25 -4.73
CA SER A 68 0.28 14.58 -3.44
C SER A 68 1.52 13.69 -3.43
N LEU A 69 1.99 13.20 -4.58
CA LEU A 69 3.22 12.38 -4.66
C LEU A 69 4.47 13.14 -4.20
N TRP A 70 4.41 14.48 -4.15
CA TRP A 70 5.50 15.37 -3.74
C TRP A 70 5.23 16.13 -2.44
N SER A 71 4.11 15.87 -1.77
CA SER A 71 3.83 16.50 -0.47
C SER A 71 4.79 15.96 0.60
N LYS A 72 5.30 16.84 1.46
CA LYS A 72 6.22 16.46 2.55
C LYS A 72 5.48 15.48 3.47
N ARG A 73 6.16 14.38 3.81
CA ARG A 73 5.77 13.50 4.90
C ARG A 73 6.04 14.24 6.21
N ASP A 74 5.18 15.19 6.57
CA ASP A 74 5.29 15.82 7.88
C ASP A 74 5.22 14.72 8.94
N SER A 75 6.19 14.77 9.84
CA SER A 75 6.33 13.88 10.98
C SER A 75 4.98 13.72 11.67
N LEU A 76 4.52 12.48 11.73
CA LEU A 76 3.34 11.98 12.43
C LEU A 76 3.11 12.73 13.75
N LYS A 77 2.25 13.75 13.73
CA LYS A 77 1.52 14.18 14.92
C LYS A 77 0.22 13.39 14.94
N PRO A 78 -0.17 12.80 16.08
CA PRO A 78 -1.42 12.08 16.19
C PRO A 78 -2.56 13.07 15.95
N ILE A 79 -3.24 12.95 14.82
CA ILE A 79 -4.55 13.57 14.65
C ILE A 79 -5.52 12.72 15.46
N SER A 80 -6.08 13.35 16.47
CA SER A 80 -7.15 12.85 17.30
C SER A 80 -8.21 12.15 16.46
N GLN A 81 -8.48 10.92 16.83
CA GLN A 81 -9.66 10.12 16.48
C GLN A 81 -10.80 10.98 15.90
N SER A 82 -10.94 10.98 14.58
CA SER A 82 -12.24 11.20 13.96
C SER A 82 -12.94 9.85 13.93
N GLN A 83 -13.36 9.43 15.12
CA GLN A 83 -14.36 8.40 15.29
C GLN A 83 -15.61 8.82 14.53
N VAL A 84 -15.89 8.18 13.40
CA VAL A 84 -17.28 8.01 12.97
C VAL A 84 -17.86 6.89 13.84
N THR A 85 -18.11 7.22 15.09
CA THR A 85 -18.90 6.40 16.01
C THR A 85 -20.36 6.78 15.79
N ILE A 86 -21.05 6.05 14.92
CA ILE A 86 -22.51 5.91 15.05
C ILE A 86 -22.72 4.69 15.93
N THR A 87 -22.61 4.87 17.24
CA THR A 87 -23.22 3.96 18.21
C THR A 87 -24.48 4.63 18.72
N GLY A 88 -25.57 4.47 17.98
CA GLY A 88 -26.90 4.56 18.57
C GLY A 88 -27.10 3.32 19.43
N SER A 89 -26.99 3.49 20.75
CA SER A 89 -27.46 2.48 21.70
C SER A 89 -28.98 2.36 21.50
N LEU A 90 -29.41 1.30 20.81
CA LEU A 90 -30.83 0.95 20.73
C LEU A 90 -31.06 -0.23 21.68
N ALA A 91 -31.83 0.06 22.71
CA ALA A 91 -32.37 -0.91 23.63
C ALA A 91 -33.23 -1.95 22.88
N PRO A 92 -33.32 -3.21 23.37
CA PRO A 92 -34.13 -4.23 22.73
C PRO A 92 -35.61 -3.86 22.78
N GLY A 93 -36.26 -3.65 21.63
CA GLY A 93 -37.73 -3.70 21.56
C GLY A 93 -38.48 -2.74 20.65
N GLU A 94 -37.85 -1.80 19.94
CA GLU A 94 -38.59 -0.94 19.00
C GLU A 94 -38.51 -1.43 17.54
N PRO A 95 -39.64 -1.43 16.79
CA PRO A 95 -39.68 -1.92 15.43
C PRO A 95 -38.94 -0.97 14.49
N VAL A 96 -38.04 -1.55 13.69
CA VAL A 96 -37.27 -0.87 12.65
C VAL A 96 -38.20 -0.13 11.68
N PRO A 97 -37.97 1.18 11.39
CA PRO A 97 -38.74 1.91 10.39
C PRO A 97 -38.58 1.29 8.99
N PRO A 98 -39.66 1.11 8.22
CA PRO A 98 -39.58 0.59 6.86
C PRO A 98 -38.76 1.53 5.96
N GLY A 99 -37.69 1.02 5.34
CA GLY A 99 -36.85 1.77 4.39
C GLY A 99 -35.36 1.89 4.74
N MET A 100 -34.87 1.30 5.84
CA MET A 100 -33.42 1.23 6.14
C MET A 100 -32.78 -0.15 5.92
N GLU A 101 -33.48 -1.04 5.20
CA GLU A 101 -33.11 -2.45 5.09
C GLU A 101 -31.90 -2.73 4.17
N ASP A 102 -31.46 -1.76 3.36
CA ASP A 102 -30.40 -2.00 2.35
C ASP A 102 -29.00 -1.45 2.71
N GLN A 103 -28.81 -0.94 3.93
CA GLN A 103 -27.47 -0.63 4.48
C GLN A 103 -26.99 -1.75 5.40
N MET A 104 -27.10 -3.00 4.92
CA MET A 104 -26.40 -4.13 5.52
C MET A 104 -24.89 -3.92 5.30
N THR A 105 -24.15 -3.81 6.41
CA THR A 105 -22.68 -3.87 6.52
C THR A 105 -22.02 -4.70 5.41
N ARG A 106 -21.57 -4.05 4.34
CA ARG A 106 -20.84 -4.70 3.25
C ARG A 106 -19.40 -4.98 3.70
N THR A 107 -19.23 -6.05 4.47
CA THR A 107 -17.91 -6.58 4.84
C THR A 107 -17.34 -7.40 3.69
N THR A 108 -16.02 -7.32 3.47
CA THR A 108 -15.33 -8.15 2.48
C THR A 108 -15.48 -9.65 2.80
N THR A 109 -15.68 -10.47 1.78
CA THR A 109 -15.76 -11.93 1.86
C THR A 109 -14.51 -12.53 2.51
N ILE A 110 -13.35 -11.94 2.24
CA ILE A 110 -12.08 -12.40 2.83
C ILE A 110 -11.96 -12.16 4.33
N GLN A 111 -12.81 -11.31 4.95
CA GLN A 111 -12.64 -10.87 6.34
C GLN A 111 -12.55 -12.05 7.32
N THR A 112 -13.42 -13.04 7.17
CA THR A 112 -13.41 -14.26 8.02
C THR A 112 -12.07 -15.01 7.93
N SER A 113 -11.47 -15.07 6.74
CA SER A 113 -10.18 -15.71 6.52
C SER A 113 -9.04 -14.91 7.16
N LEU A 114 -9.11 -13.57 7.11
CA LEU A 114 -8.15 -12.68 7.76
C LEU A 114 -8.21 -12.83 9.28
N ASP A 115 -9.41 -12.82 9.86
CA ASP A 115 -9.61 -12.90 11.32
C ASP A 115 -9.14 -14.24 11.90
N ARG A 116 -9.36 -15.33 11.16
CA ARG A 116 -8.87 -16.67 11.53
C ARG A 116 -7.37 -16.84 11.33
N HIS A 117 -6.72 -15.97 10.56
CA HIS A 117 -5.30 -16.07 10.28
C HIS A 117 -4.45 -15.52 11.43
N GLN A 118 -3.88 -16.43 12.21
CA GLN A 118 -3.02 -16.13 13.37
C GLN A 118 -1.58 -16.63 13.20
N SER A 119 -1.27 -17.35 12.11
CA SER A 119 0.05 -17.99 11.91
C SER A 119 1.14 -17.03 11.43
N SER A 120 0.77 -15.90 10.83
CA SER A 120 1.67 -14.83 10.40
C SER A 120 1.02 -13.47 10.63
N PRO A 121 1.82 -12.42 10.91
CA PRO A 121 1.29 -11.07 10.95
C PRO A 121 0.83 -10.62 9.56
N LEU A 122 -0.19 -9.75 9.54
CA LEU A 122 -0.80 -9.15 8.36
C LEU A 122 -0.62 -7.63 8.40
N VAL A 123 -0.01 -7.09 7.35
CA VAL A 123 0.21 -5.65 7.16
C VAL A 123 -0.15 -5.25 5.74
N GLY A 124 -0.48 -3.98 5.51
CA GLY A 124 -0.81 -3.47 4.18
C GLY A 124 -2.14 -4.01 3.65
N LEU A 125 -3.09 -4.34 4.54
CA LEU A 125 -4.43 -4.81 4.16
C LEU A 125 -5.27 -3.68 3.57
N GLU A 126 -5.01 -2.43 3.94
CA GLU A 126 -5.62 -1.24 3.35
C GLU A 126 -5.32 -1.07 1.85
N TYR A 127 -4.30 -1.76 1.36
CA TYR A 127 -3.95 -1.82 -0.06
C TYR A 127 -4.62 -2.97 -0.81
N LEU A 128 -5.37 -3.81 -0.11
CA LEU A 128 -6.08 -4.95 -0.70
C LEU A 128 -7.51 -4.54 -1.06
N LEU A 129 -7.83 -4.66 -2.35
CA LEU A 129 -9.16 -4.46 -2.88
C LEU A 129 -9.82 -5.80 -3.14
N GLU A 130 -11.03 -5.97 -2.60
CA GLU A 130 -11.95 -7.03 -2.99
C GLU A 130 -12.94 -6.47 -4.01
N LEU A 131 -12.80 -6.91 -5.26
CA LEU A 131 -13.59 -6.47 -6.39
C LEU A 131 -14.71 -7.47 -6.65
N VAL A 132 -15.95 -7.05 -6.41
CA VAL A 132 -17.16 -7.83 -6.69
C VAL A 132 -17.74 -7.44 -8.04
N ASP A 133 -18.34 -8.41 -8.72
CA ASP A 133 -18.95 -8.27 -10.04
C ASP A 133 -20.31 -8.98 -9.98
N ASN A 134 -21.39 -8.33 -10.43
CA ASN A 134 -22.73 -8.92 -10.39
C ASN A 134 -22.84 -10.19 -11.25
N GLU A 135 -21.98 -10.31 -12.26
CA GLU A 135 -21.94 -11.45 -13.18
C GLU A 135 -21.04 -12.59 -12.66
N SER A 136 -20.26 -12.37 -11.60
CA SER A 136 -19.29 -13.35 -11.09
C SER A 136 -19.62 -13.79 -9.67
N CYS A 137 -19.61 -15.11 -9.44
CA CYS A 137 -19.87 -15.70 -8.13
C CYS A 137 -18.67 -15.56 -7.17
N GLU A 138 -17.44 -15.44 -7.69
CA GLU A 138 -16.23 -15.29 -6.86
C GLU A 138 -15.67 -13.86 -6.96
N PRO A 139 -15.34 -13.19 -5.83
CA PRO A 139 -14.68 -11.91 -5.87
C PRO A 139 -13.26 -12.04 -6.41
N SER A 140 -12.78 -11.00 -7.08
CA SER A 140 -11.38 -10.89 -7.50
C SER A 140 -10.62 -9.94 -6.58
N TYR A 141 -9.33 -10.19 -6.36
CA TYR A 141 -8.53 -9.40 -5.43
C TYR A 141 -7.45 -8.63 -6.16
N THR A 142 -7.23 -7.38 -5.76
CA THR A 142 -6.13 -6.55 -6.27
C THR A 142 -5.37 -5.90 -5.13
N CYS A 143 -4.08 -6.19 -5.01
CA CYS A 143 -3.19 -5.46 -4.10
C CYS A 143 -2.53 -4.32 -4.88
N VAL A 144 -2.97 -3.08 -4.62
CA VAL A 144 -2.47 -1.90 -5.34
C VAL A 144 -1.05 -1.52 -4.91
N LEU A 145 -0.62 -1.92 -3.70
CA LEU A 145 0.75 -1.76 -3.22
C LEU A 145 1.73 -2.60 -4.05
N CYS A 146 1.39 -3.86 -4.28
CA CYS A 146 2.25 -4.81 -4.98
C CYS A 146 2.01 -4.85 -6.49
N ASP A 147 0.97 -4.17 -6.97
CA ASP A 147 0.47 -4.26 -8.34
C ASP A 147 0.29 -5.72 -8.77
N LYS A 148 -0.54 -6.43 -8.00
CA LYS A 148 -0.84 -7.86 -8.22
C LYS A 148 -2.33 -8.10 -8.14
N ARG A 149 -2.84 -8.85 -9.12
CA ARG A 149 -4.18 -9.41 -9.15
C ARG A 149 -4.15 -10.84 -8.64
N GLY A 150 -5.22 -11.27 -8.01
CA GLY A 150 -5.39 -12.61 -7.48
C GLY A 150 -6.86 -13.01 -7.36
N ASP A 151 -7.03 -14.22 -6.86
CA ASP A 151 -8.32 -14.88 -6.63
C ASP A 151 -8.39 -15.34 -5.16
N PRO A 152 -9.54 -15.84 -4.66
CA PRO A 152 -9.69 -16.25 -3.27
C PRO A 152 -8.64 -17.26 -2.76
N ARG A 153 -8.06 -18.06 -3.66
CA ARG A 153 -7.08 -19.11 -3.32
C ARG A 153 -5.66 -18.56 -3.26
N THR A 154 -5.37 -17.50 -4.00
CA THR A 154 -4.01 -16.93 -4.13
C THR A 154 -3.77 -15.69 -3.26
N VAL A 155 -4.83 -14.96 -2.89
CA VAL A 155 -4.74 -13.69 -2.14
C VAL A 155 -4.08 -13.84 -0.77
N MET A 156 -4.42 -14.88 0.00
CA MET A 156 -3.85 -15.10 1.33
C MET A 156 -2.34 -15.38 1.27
N ALA A 157 -1.91 -16.20 0.30
CA ALA A 157 -0.49 -16.48 0.07
C ALA A 157 0.27 -15.21 -0.36
N HIS A 158 -0.39 -14.30 -1.09
CA HIS A 158 0.21 -13.04 -1.49
C HIS A 158 0.44 -12.10 -0.30
N ILE A 159 -0.59 -11.79 0.49
CA ILE A 159 -0.51 -10.82 1.59
C ILE A 159 0.38 -11.31 2.75
N THR A 160 0.54 -12.63 2.88
CA THR A 160 1.47 -13.26 3.83
C THR A 160 2.88 -13.49 3.25
N SER A 161 3.16 -13.03 2.03
CA SER A 161 4.47 -13.23 1.40
C SER A 161 5.52 -12.23 1.88
N TYR A 162 6.79 -12.65 1.85
CA TYR A 162 7.94 -11.78 2.11
C TYR A 162 7.95 -10.53 1.21
N ASN A 163 7.62 -10.70 -0.08
CA ASN A 163 7.63 -9.60 -1.04
C ASN A 163 6.59 -8.52 -0.69
N HIS A 164 5.40 -8.92 -0.22
CA HIS A 164 4.39 -7.96 0.23
C HIS A 164 4.88 -7.19 1.46
N ARG A 165 5.34 -7.90 2.49
CA ARG A 165 5.91 -7.29 3.71
C ARG A 165 7.01 -6.29 3.40
N VAL A 166 8.00 -6.67 2.59
CA VAL A 166 9.12 -5.78 2.26
C VAL A 166 8.67 -4.59 1.42
N THR A 167 7.71 -4.76 0.51
CA THR A 167 7.14 -3.63 -0.25
C THR A 167 6.45 -2.63 0.67
N TYR A 168 5.70 -3.13 1.65
CA TYR A 168 5.05 -2.32 2.67
C TYR A 168 6.08 -1.59 3.57
N LEU A 169 7.08 -2.31 4.07
CA LEU A 169 8.15 -1.73 4.89
C LEU A 169 8.96 -0.67 4.12
N ASN A 170 9.29 -0.92 2.84
CA ASN A 170 9.96 0.07 1.99
C ASN A 170 9.20 1.39 1.88
N ARG A 171 7.86 1.32 1.89
CA ARG A 171 7.00 2.48 1.72
C ARG A 171 6.81 3.25 3.03
N HIS A 172 6.49 2.55 4.12
CA HIS A 172 6.08 3.17 5.39
C HIS A 172 7.19 3.23 6.44
N PHE A 173 8.15 2.30 6.39
CA PHE A 173 9.23 2.17 7.36
C PHE A 173 10.59 2.08 6.66
N PRO A 174 10.96 3.10 5.83
CA PRO A 174 12.16 3.04 4.99
C PRO A 174 13.44 2.82 5.80
N THR A 175 13.54 3.39 7.00
CA THR A 175 14.68 3.17 7.92
C THR A 175 14.83 1.70 8.31
N ILE A 176 13.72 1.01 8.61
CA ILE A 176 13.75 -0.42 8.94
C ILE A 176 14.12 -1.24 7.69
N SER A 177 13.55 -0.89 6.54
CA SER A 177 13.85 -1.59 5.29
C SER A 177 15.32 -1.44 4.86
N ARG A 178 15.90 -0.26 5.12
CA ARG A 178 17.33 0.00 4.95
C ARG A 178 18.17 -0.91 5.84
N ALA A 179 17.85 -0.97 7.13
CA ALA A 179 18.54 -1.86 8.08
C ALA A 179 18.50 -3.33 7.65
N ILE A 180 17.37 -3.81 7.11
CA ILE A 180 17.25 -5.17 6.56
C ILE A 180 18.17 -5.36 5.35
N THR A 181 18.25 -4.36 4.46
CA THR A 181 19.09 -4.40 3.26
C THR A 181 20.59 -4.38 3.60
N GLU A 182 20.98 -3.68 4.66
CA GLU A 182 22.36 -3.51 5.10
C GLU A 182 22.90 -4.72 5.88
N LEU A 183 22.06 -5.73 6.15
CA LEU A 183 22.51 -6.96 6.80
C LEU A 183 23.65 -7.63 6.00
N PRO A 184 24.66 -8.20 6.70
CA PRO A 184 25.75 -8.92 6.05
C PRO A 184 25.23 -10.00 5.10
N ARG A 185 25.73 -10.01 3.85
CA ARG A 185 25.36 -10.99 2.81
C ARG A 185 25.99 -12.36 3.07
N THR A 186 25.57 -12.98 4.16
CA THR A 186 25.91 -14.37 4.49
C THR A 186 25.02 -15.34 3.71
N GLN A 187 25.37 -16.64 3.71
CA GLN A 187 24.56 -17.69 3.10
C GLN A 187 23.10 -17.71 3.62
N ASN A 188 22.89 -17.26 4.86
CA ASN A 188 21.58 -17.22 5.53
C ASN A 188 20.88 -15.85 5.42
N TYR A 189 21.42 -14.89 4.67
CA TYR A 189 20.85 -13.55 4.52
C TYR A 189 19.35 -13.57 4.21
N LYS A 190 18.92 -14.40 3.26
CA LYS A 190 17.50 -14.49 2.86
C LYS A 190 16.59 -14.95 4.00
N ARG A 191 17.06 -15.90 4.81
CA ARG A 191 16.32 -16.41 5.96
C ARG A 191 16.22 -15.33 7.04
N GLY A 192 17.35 -14.73 7.40
CA GLY A 192 17.39 -13.67 8.42
C GLY A 192 16.56 -12.44 8.03
N ALA A 193 16.66 -11.98 6.77
CA ALA A 193 15.86 -10.87 6.26
C ALA A 193 14.36 -11.19 6.32
N ASN A 194 13.95 -12.43 6.01
CA ASN A 194 12.55 -12.84 6.15
C ASN A 194 12.10 -12.87 7.60
N GLU A 195 12.87 -13.46 8.51
CA GLU A 195 12.55 -13.49 9.95
C GLU A 195 12.39 -12.08 10.54
N ILE A 196 13.32 -11.18 10.22
CA ILE A 196 13.24 -9.77 10.64
C ILE A 196 12.00 -9.11 10.05
N SER A 197 11.70 -9.33 8.76
CA SER A 197 10.48 -8.77 8.14
C SER A 197 9.20 -9.21 8.85
N VAL A 198 9.14 -10.47 9.32
CA VAL A 198 8.01 -11.01 10.06
C VAL A 198 7.94 -10.38 11.45
N LEU A 199 9.07 -10.26 12.15
CA LEU A 199 9.12 -9.66 13.49
C LEU A 199 8.68 -8.18 13.45
N VAL A 200 9.14 -7.42 12.47
CA VAL A 200 8.77 -6.02 12.29
C VAL A 200 7.27 -5.91 11.95
N ALA A 201 6.77 -6.72 11.02
CA ALA A 201 5.35 -6.74 10.68
C ALA A 201 4.47 -7.05 11.91
N LYS A 202 4.90 -8.01 12.75
CA LYS A 202 4.22 -8.32 14.01
C LYS A 202 4.18 -7.11 14.96
N LYS A 203 5.29 -6.38 15.09
CA LYS A 203 5.35 -5.18 15.94
C LYS A 203 4.47 -4.05 15.43
N ILE A 204 4.35 -3.90 14.11
CA ILE A 204 3.44 -2.94 13.49
C ILE A 204 1.99 -3.32 13.80
N GLU A 205 1.63 -4.59 13.58
CA GLU A 205 0.29 -5.10 13.88
C GLU A 205 -0.06 -4.98 15.38
N GLU A 206 0.86 -5.29 16.29
CA GLU A 206 0.66 -5.12 17.75
C GLU A 206 0.43 -3.65 18.14
N LYS A 207 1.15 -2.73 17.48
CA LYS A 207 1.10 -1.30 17.83
C LYS A 207 -0.10 -0.57 17.23
N PHE A 208 -0.44 -0.90 16.00
CA PHE A 208 -1.44 -0.16 15.23
C PHE A 208 -2.68 -0.97 14.84
N GLY A 209 -2.68 -2.28 15.10
CA GLY A 209 -3.74 -3.18 14.68
C GLY A 209 -3.67 -3.54 13.19
N ARG A 210 -4.70 -4.25 12.73
CA ARG A 210 -4.91 -4.58 11.31
C ARG A 210 -5.85 -3.55 10.71
N LEU A 211 -5.41 -2.86 9.66
CA LEU A 211 -6.33 -2.14 8.78
C LEU A 211 -7.18 -3.14 7.97
N GLN A 212 -8.24 -2.64 7.36
CA GLN A 212 -9.21 -3.47 6.65
C GLN A 212 -9.02 -3.38 5.13
N PRO A 213 -9.26 -4.49 4.40
CA PRO A 213 -9.38 -4.45 2.95
C PRO A 213 -10.59 -3.62 2.51
N GLN A 214 -10.54 -3.05 1.32
CA GLN A 214 -11.64 -2.25 0.77
C GLN A 214 -12.49 -3.09 -0.19
N LEU A 215 -13.80 -3.12 0.05
CA LEU A 215 -14.77 -3.72 -0.87
C LEU A 215 -15.16 -2.71 -1.95
N MET A 216 -15.13 -3.14 -3.20
CA MET A 216 -15.45 -2.27 -4.34
C MET A 216 -16.17 -3.02 -5.45
N ASP A 217 -17.04 -2.32 -6.16
CA ASP A 217 -17.58 -2.81 -7.42
C ASP A 217 -16.48 -2.78 -8.51
N LYS A 218 -16.34 -3.88 -9.24
CA LYS A 218 -15.30 -4.05 -10.26
C LYS A 218 -15.46 -3.08 -11.42
N ALA A 219 -16.68 -2.86 -11.89
CA ALA A 219 -16.93 -1.94 -13.01
C ALA A 219 -16.65 -0.48 -12.61
N GLN A 220 -16.97 -0.09 -11.39
CA GLN A 220 -16.61 1.22 -10.83
C GLN A 220 -15.10 1.37 -10.67
N PHE A 221 -14.41 0.34 -10.16
CA PHE A 221 -12.96 0.35 -10.03
C PHE A 221 -12.28 0.48 -11.39
N GLU A 222 -12.73 -0.23 -12.42
CA GLU A 222 -12.15 -0.13 -13.77
C GLU A 222 -12.36 1.26 -14.39
N LYS A 223 -13.52 1.89 -14.17
CA LYS A 223 -13.80 3.25 -14.66
C LYS A 223 -12.96 4.33 -13.97
N ASN A 224 -12.75 4.22 -12.66
CA ASN A 224 -12.12 5.25 -11.84
C ASN A 224 -10.81 4.78 -11.18
N LYS A 225 -10.13 3.82 -11.80
CA LYS A 225 -8.97 3.10 -11.23
C LYS A 225 -7.93 4.05 -10.64
N MET A 226 -7.54 5.07 -11.40
CA MET A 226 -6.50 6.02 -11.00
C MET A 226 -6.92 6.82 -9.76
N GLN A 227 -8.18 7.26 -9.70
CA GLN A 227 -8.69 8.03 -8.57
C GLN A 227 -8.76 7.17 -7.31
N PHE A 228 -9.21 5.93 -7.41
CA PHE A 228 -9.26 5.03 -6.25
C PHE A 228 -7.86 4.68 -5.75
N ILE A 229 -6.93 4.36 -6.64
CA ILE A 229 -5.53 4.12 -6.27
C ILE A 229 -4.93 5.36 -5.59
N LYS A 230 -5.19 6.56 -6.14
CA LYS A 230 -4.77 7.84 -5.55
C LYS A 230 -5.32 7.99 -4.14
N ASN A 231 -6.62 7.78 -3.94
CA ASN A 231 -7.28 7.89 -2.65
C ASN A 231 -6.67 6.90 -1.65
N ILE A 232 -6.54 5.62 -2.00
CA ILE A 232 -5.96 4.59 -1.13
C ILE A 232 -4.57 5.01 -0.67
N PHE A 233 -3.74 5.54 -1.56
CA PHE A 233 -2.37 5.94 -1.23
C PHE A 233 -2.24 7.26 -0.48
N GLN A 234 -3.29 8.09 -0.48
CA GLN A 234 -3.39 9.35 0.26
C GLN A 234 -4.12 9.18 1.59
N ASP A 235 -4.88 8.10 1.73
CA ASP A 235 -5.65 7.78 2.94
C ASP A 235 -4.70 7.52 4.12
N PHE A 236 -5.29 7.43 5.31
CA PHE A 236 -4.54 7.16 6.51
C PHE A 236 -3.77 5.84 6.39
N HIS A 237 -2.46 5.99 6.42
CA HIS A 237 -1.52 4.92 6.68
C HIS A 237 -0.74 5.29 7.95
N PHE A 238 -0.49 4.30 8.79
CA PHE A 238 0.09 4.46 10.13
C PHE A 238 1.35 5.34 10.21
#